data_AF-A0A378KIC7-F1
#
_entry.id   AF-A0A378KIC7-F1
#
_cell.length_a   1.000
_cell.length_b   1.000
_cell.length_c   1.000
_cell.angle_alpha   90.00
_cell.angle_beta   90.00
_cell.angle_gamma   90.00
#
_symmetry.space_group_name_H-M   'P 1'
#
loop_
_entity.id
_entity.type
_entity.pdbx_description
1 polymer ?
#
loop_
_entity_poly.entity_id
_entity_poly.type
_entity_poly.pdbx_seq_one_letter_code
_entity_poly.pdbx_strand_id
1 'polypeptide(L)'
;MKMGKKIVDLLQKGGTTFIFLLLSKNVLANDLLAKALEGDVKDSLGSGSMFWKVFILVDIILATAMAVKSKNPMVFVGVTAVAFIPAFLLRTFVF
;
A
#
# COMPACT_ATOMS: atom_id res chain seq x y z
N MET A 1 22.79 -2.32 54.26
CA MET A 1 21.69 -2.98 53.49
C MET A 1 20.86 -2.07 52.57
N LYS A 2 20.95 -0.72 52.60
CA LYS A 2 20.09 0.16 51.78
C LYS A 2 20.60 0.40 50.34
N MET A 3 21.91 0.37 50.12
CA MET A 3 22.53 0.68 48.81
C MET A 3 22.32 -0.44 47.78
N GLY A 4 22.46 -1.71 48.19
CA GLY A 4 22.31 -2.86 47.29
C GLY A 4 20.89 -3.03 46.75
N LYS A 5 19.85 -2.75 47.57
CA LYS A 5 18.44 -2.78 47.13
C LYS A 5 18.14 -1.74 46.05
N LYS A 6 18.78 -0.57 46.10
CA LYS A 6 18.63 0.49 45.09
C LYS A 6 19.21 0.09 43.73
N ILE A 7 20.35 -0.60 43.73
CA ILE A 7 21.02 -1.05 42.50
C ILE A 7 20.20 -2.16 41.82
N VAL A 8 19.68 -3.12 42.60
CA VAL A 8 18.83 -4.20 42.07
C VAL A 8 17.53 -3.65 41.48
N ASP A 9 16.90 -2.67 42.14
CA ASP A 9 15.67 -2.04 41.65
C ASP A 9 15.89 -1.22 40.37
N LEU A 10 17.06 -0.58 40.23
CA LEU A 10 17.47 0.11 38.99
C LEU A 10 17.74 -0.87 37.84
N LEU A 11 18.38 -2.00 38.12
CA LEU A 11 18.63 -3.06 37.15
C LEU A 11 17.34 -3.73 36.68
N GLN A 12 16.39 -3.94 37.59
CA GLN A 12 15.08 -4.51 37.25
C GLN A 12 14.27 -3.55 36.38
N LYS A 13 14.24 -2.25 36.71
CA LYS A 13 13.57 -1.21 35.91
C LYS A 13 14.23 -1.00 34.54
N GLY A 14 15.56 -1.05 34.49
CA GLY A 14 16.33 -0.99 33.24
C GLY A 14 16.05 -2.20 32.35
N GLY A 15 16.06 -3.40 32.93
CA GLY A 15 15.76 -4.65 32.22
C GLY A 15 14.36 -4.69 31.65
N THR A 16 13.34 -4.28 32.42
CA THR A 16 11.95 -4.22 31.92
C THR A 16 11.81 -3.22 30.77
N THR A 17 12.43 -2.04 30.87
CA THR A 17 12.38 -1.02 29.80
C THR A 17 13.06 -1.53 28.53
N PHE A 18 14.18 -2.25 28.67
CA PHE A 18 14.91 -2.83 27.55
C PHE A 18 14.12 -3.96 26.85
N ILE A 19 13.41 -4.78 27.62
CA ILE A 19 12.51 -5.82 27.08
C ILE A 19 11.35 -5.20 26.30
N PHE A 20 10.72 -4.14 26.85
CA PHE A 20 9.66 -3.42 26.12
C PHE A 20 10.18 -2.73 24.86
N LEU A 21 11.39 -2.17 24.88
CA LEU A 21 12.04 -1.58 23.71
C LEU A 21 12.32 -2.64 22.62
N LEU A 22 12.81 -3.82 23.00
CA LEU A 22 13.09 -4.92 22.08
C LEU A 22 11.81 -5.52 21.48
N LEU A 23 10.76 -5.70 22.30
CA LEU A 23 9.45 -6.17 21.83
C LEU A 23 8.79 -5.16 20.88
N SER A 24 8.93 -3.86 21.15
CA SER A 24 8.45 -2.80 20.25
C SER A 24 9.12 -2.85 18.88
N LYS A 25 10.38 -3.32 18.80
CA LYS A 25 11.12 -3.46 17.54
C LYS A 25 10.58 -4.60 16.66
N ASN A 26 10.03 -5.66 17.26
CA ASN A 26 9.41 -6.78 16.53
C ASN A 26 8.03 -6.41 15.97
N VAL A 27 7.27 -5.55 16.67
CA VAL A 27 6.02 -4.97 16.12
C VAL A 27 6.30 -4.01 14.96
N LEU A 28 7.49 -3.39 14.97
CA LEU A 28 8.04 -2.55 13.88
C LEU A 28 8.90 -3.33 12.88
N ALA A 29 8.93 -4.66 12.94
CA ALA A 29 9.63 -5.47 11.96
C ALA A 29 8.87 -5.41 10.63
N ASN A 30 9.22 -4.41 9.82
CA ASN A 30 8.81 -4.34 8.42
C ASN A 30 9.28 -5.61 7.72
N ASP A 31 8.33 -6.41 7.24
CA ASP A 31 8.63 -7.61 6.46
C ASP A 31 9.45 -7.20 5.23
N LEU A 32 10.70 -7.67 5.18
CA LEU A 32 11.64 -7.38 4.10
C LEU A 32 11.15 -7.94 2.77
N LEU A 33 10.34 -9.00 2.77
CA LEU A 33 9.71 -9.53 1.56
C LEU A 33 8.60 -8.61 1.07
N ALA A 34 7.74 -8.13 1.98
CA ALA A 34 6.72 -7.15 1.63
C ALA A 34 7.33 -5.86 1.07
N LYS A 35 8.42 -5.37 1.68
CA LYS A 35 9.11 -4.14 1.27
C LYS A 35 9.87 -4.27 -0.05
N ALA A 36 10.41 -5.46 -0.36
CA ALA A 36 11.02 -5.74 -1.65
C ALA A 36 9.97 -5.77 -2.77
N LEU A 37 8.77 -6.29 -2.49
CA LEU A 37 7.66 -6.30 -3.44
C LEU A 37 7.01 -4.92 -3.61
N GLU A 38 7.04 -4.08 -2.58
CA GLU A 38 6.41 -2.75 -2.55
C GLU A 38 6.99 -1.79 -3.60
N GLY A 39 8.31 -1.84 -3.85
CA GLY A 39 8.98 -1.02 -4.86
C GLY A 39 8.61 -1.40 -6.29
N ASP A 40 8.75 -2.68 -6.63
CA ASP A 40 8.48 -3.18 -8.00
C ASP A 40 6.99 -3.07 -8.36
N VAL A 41 6.09 -3.31 -7.40
CA VAL A 41 4.64 -3.18 -7.59
C VAL A 41 4.25 -1.70 -7.74
N LYS A 42 4.90 -0.80 -7.00
CA LYS A 42 4.68 0.65 -7.12
C LYS A 42 5.15 1.23 -8.44
N ASP A 43 6.27 0.77 -8.95
CA ASP A 43 6.77 1.22 -10.23
C ASP A 43 5.93 0.65 -11.40
N SER A 44 5.42 -0.57 -11.25
CA SER A 44 4.62 -1.25 -12.27
C SER A 44 3.14 -0.85 -12.30
N LEU A 45 2.54 -0.56 -11.13
CA LEU A 45 1.10 -0.26 -10.98
C LEU A 45 0.82 1.14 -10.44
N GLY A 46 1.86 1.95 -10.20
CA GLY A 46 1.72 3.35 -9.79
C GLY A 46 1.00 4.18 -10.85
N SER A 47 0.39 5.29 -10.44
CA SER A 47 -0.48 6.13 -11.29
C SER A 47 0.16 6.63 -12.60
N GLY A 48 1.49 6.69 -12.68
CA GLY A 48 2.24 7.09 -13.88
C GLY A 48 2.76 5.95 -14.75
N SER A 49 2.55 4.69 -14.34
CA SER A 49 3.11 3.50 -14.98
C SER A 49 2.55 3.27 -16.40
N MET A 50 3.30 2.52 -17.21
CA MET A 50 2.87 2.14 -18.56
C MET A 50 1.59 1.31 -18.54
N PHE A 51 1.36 0.50 -17.49
CA PHE A 51 0.16 -0.31 -17.34
C PHE A 51 -1.11 0.55 -17.42
N TRP A 52 -1.22 1.59 -16.59
CA TRP A 52 -2.40 2.45 -16.57
C TRP A 52 -2.61 3.20 -17.88
N LYS A 53 -1.53 3.67 -18.51
CA LYS A 53 -1.61 4.36 -19.81
C LYS A 53 -2.15 3.44 -20.91
N VAL A 54 -1.64 2.21 -20.99
CA VAL A 54 -2.09 1.24 -22.00
C VAL A 54 -3.51 0.76 -21.70
N PHE A 55 -3.82 0.47 -20.43
CA PHE A 55 -5.15 0.02 -20.01
C PHE A 55 -6.24 1.04 -20.34
N ILE A 56 -6.05 2.31 -19.93
CA ILE A 56 -7.01 3.39 -20.21
C ILE A 56 -7.14 3.63 -21.71
N LEU A 57 -6.04 3.56 -22.46
CA LEU A 57 -6.07 3.75 -23.92
C LEU A 57 -6.88 2.66 -24.62
N VAL A 58 -6.69 1.39 -24.26
CA VAL A 58 -7.47 0.27 -24.80
C VAL A 58 -8.94 0.40 -24.43
N ASP A 59 -9.24 0.75 -23.17
CA ASP A 59 -10.61 0.87 -22.67
C ASP A 59 -11.37 1.99 -23.39
N ILE A 60 -10.75 3.15 -23.60
CA ILE A 60 -11.34 4.26 -24.37
C ILE A 60 -11.58 3.86 -25.82
N ILE A 61 -10.67 3.14 -26.48
CA ILE A 61 -10.85 2.69 -27.87
C ILE A 61 -12.04 1.73 -27.96
N LEU A 62 -12.12 0.74 -27.07
CA LEU A 62 -13.21 -0.23 -27.04
C LEU A 62 -14.55 0.44 -26.73
N ALA A 63 -14.58 1.35 -25.77
CA ALA A 63 -15.76 2.11 -25.43
C ALA A 63 -16.20 3.05 -26.54
N THR A 64 -15.26 3.65 -27.27
CA THR A 64 -15.58 4.47 -28.45
C THR A 64 -16.18 3.60 -29.55
N ALA A 65 -15.62 2.42 -29.83
CA ALA A 65 -16.19 1.48 -30.78
C ALA A 65 -17.61 1.04 -30.38
N MET A 66 -17.82 0.76 -29.08
CA MET A 66 -19.13 0.42 -28.53
C MET A 66 -20.12 1.58 -28.56
N ALA A 67 -19.68 2.81 -28.26
CA ALA A 67 -20.51 4.01 -28.30
C ALA A 67 -20.97 4.31 -29.74
N VAL A 68 -20.09 4.14 -30.74
CA VAL A 68 -20.46 4.29 -32.16
C VAL A 68 -21.46 3.22 -32.60
N LYS A 69 -21.23 1.96 -32.23
CA LYS A 69 -22.13 0.84 -32.58
C LYS A 69 -23.50 0.94 -31.92
N SER A 70 -23.52 1.26 -30.62
CA SER A 70 -24.76 1.34 -29.83
C SER A 70 -25.46 2.69 -29.93
N LYS A 71 -24.78 3.72 -30.47
CA LYS A 71 -25.20 5.13 -30.46
C LYS A 71 -25.55 5.63 -29.05
N ASN A 72 -24.96 5.04 -28.02
CA ASN A 72 -25.24 5.36 -26.62
C ASN A 72 -23.98 5.91 -25.94
N PRO A 73 -23.96 7.20 -25.56
CA PRO A 73 -22.81 7.81 -24.89
C PRO A 73 -22.63 7.36 -23.44
N MET A 74 -23.60 6.67 -22.83
CA MET A 74 -23.47 6.17 -21.45
C MET A 74 -22.34 5.15 -21.26
N VAL A 75 -21.83 4.55 -22.34
CA VAL A 75 -20.69 3.62 -22.28
C VAL A 75 -19.44 4.27 -21.66
N PHE A 76 -19.26 5.59 -21.82
CA PHE A 76 -18.13 6.32 -21.22
C PHE A 76 -18.21 6.45 -19.69
N VAL A 77 -19.40 6.35 -19.11
CA VAL A 77 -19.56 6.27 -17.65
C VAL A 77 -18.99 4.96 -17.14
N GLY A 78 -19.20 3.87 -17.89
CA GLY A 78 -18.60 2.56 -17.62
C GLY A 78 -17.08 2.62 -17.65
N VAL A 79 -16.48 3.22 -18.68
CA VAL A 79 -15.02 3.45 -18.78
C VAL A 79 -14.48 4.18 -17.56
N THR A 80 -15.18 5.25 -17.15
CA THR A 80 -14.78 6.05 -15.99
C THR A 80 -14.79 5.19 -14.73
N ALA A 81 -15.82 4.38 -14.51
CA ALA A 81 -15.90 3.49 -13.37
C ALA A 81 -14.83 2.37 -13.41
N VAL A 82 -14.59 1.78 -14.58
CA VAL A 82 -13.62 0.69 -14.78
C VAL A 82 -12.18 1.18 -14.59
N ALA A 83 -11.86 2.41 -14.98
CA ALA A 83 -10.56 3.00 -14.70
C ALA A 83 -10.44 3.50 -13.24
N PHE A 84 -11.50 4.10 -12.69
CA PHE A 84 -11.47 4.74 -11.38
C PHE A 84 -11.43 3.74 -10.22
N ILE A 85 -12.26 2.69 -10.25
CA ILE A 85 -12.36 1.74 -9.13
C ILE A 85 -11.01 1.07 -8.84
N PRO A 86 -10.31 0.46 -9.82
CA PRO A 86 -9.04 -0.19 -9.52
C PRO A 86 -7.95 0.83 -9.18
N ALA A 87 -8.00 2.06 -9.72
CA ALA A 87 -7.03 3.10 -9.38
C ALA A 87 -7.21 3.57 -7.93
N PHE A 88 -8.45 3.70 -7.48
CA PHE A 88 -8.80 4.01 -6.10
C PHE A 88 -8.38 2.89 -5.15
N LEU A 89 -8.66 1.63 -5.50
CA LEU A 89 -8.27 0.47 -4.68
C LEU A 89 -6.75 0.37 -4.54
N LEU A 90 -5.99 0.50 -5.63
CA LEU A 90 -4.52 0.47 -5.57
C LEU A 90 -3.97 1.63 -4.73
N ARG A 91 -4.53 2.84 -4.87
CA ARG A 91 -4.11 4.00 -4.08
C ARG A 91 -4.49 3.95 -2.60
N THR A 92 -5.47 3.14 -2.21
CA THR A 92 -5.95 3.08 -0.82
C THR A 92 -5.36 1.89 -0.06
N PHE A 93 -5.08 0.80 -0.76
CA PHE A 93 -4.69 -0.47 -0.14
C PHE A 93 -3.27 -0.94 -0.50
N VAL A 94 -2.66 -0.38 -1.55
CA VAL A 94 -1.31 -0.78 -2.01
C VAL A 94 -0.30 0.36 -1.88
N PHE A 95 -0.72 1.62 -2.04
CA PHE A 95 0.11 2.83 -1.93
C PHE A 95 -0.38 3.76 -0.84
#